data_AF-A0A7C2Y2E2-F1
#
_entry.id   AF-A0A7C2Y2E2-F1
#
_cell.length_a   1.000
_cell.length_b   1.000
_cell.length_c   1.000
_cell.angle_alpha   90.00
_cell.angle_beta   90.00
_cell.angle_gamma   90.00
#
_symmetry.space_group_name_H-M   'P 1'
#
loop_
_entity.id
_entity.type
_entity.pdbx_description
1 polymer ?
#
loop_
_entity_poly.entity_id
_entity_poly.type
_entity_poly.pdbx_seq_one_letter_code
_entity_poly.pdbx_strand_id
1 'polypeptide(L)'
;MRERRTARADAALHEAAREALALLADITAALSGTPLESEGQRLSYLMATTAMRSLWAAWELLEQGYGAQAATVVRSALEYWAAAVYLWKRPEEARLWLEGNPRRLPPLEQMRRSLPRPYAQRWRRSYDRLSEVAHPRLRGLLEALDVVQHDPLREDAAPGQTVTREVARSALAMLETVPLLAAVLERAPDLRERLESLRRRLQRAAD
;
A
#
# COMPACT_ATOMS: atom_id res chain seq x y z
N MET A 1 1.33 -26.84 -20.20
CA MET A 1 1.08 -27.08 -18.76
C MET A 1 1.57 -25.92 -17.87
N ARG A 2 2.73 -25.31 -18.18
CA ARG A 2 3.30 -24.15 -17.47
C ARG A 2 2.41 -22.88 -17.56
N GLU A 3 1.92 -22.54 -18.75
CA GLU A 3 1.04 -21.37 -18.98
C GLU A 3 -0.31 -21.42 -18.23
N ARG A 4 -0.90 -22.62 -18.10
CA ARG A 4 -2.14 -22.79 -17.31
C ARG A 4 -1.90 -22.63 -15.80
N ARG A 5 -0.68 -22.92 -15.33
CA ARG A 5 -0.31 -22.72 -13.91
C ARG A 5 -0.08 -21.25 -13.63
N THR A 6 0.59 -20.51 -14.51
CA THR A 6 0.83 -19.07 -14.37
C THR A 6 -0.48 -18.29 -14.43
N ALA A 7 -1.36 -18.55 -15.40
CA ALA A 7 -2.66 -17.88 -15.48
C ALA A 7 -3.53 -18.11 -14.22
N ARG A 8 -3.46 -19.31 -13.63
CA ARG A 8 -4.18 -19.63 -12.38
C ARG A 8 -3.58 -18.92 -11.17
N ALA A 9 -2.25 -18.83 -11.09
CA ALA A 9 -1.57 -18.10 -10.03
C ALA A 9 -1.87 -16.61 -10.10
N ASP A 10 -1.91 -16.04 -11.31
CA ASP A 10 -2.25 -14.64 -11.55
C ASP A 10 -3.67 -14.32 -11.13
N ALA A 11 -4.64 -15.16 -11.49
CA ALA A 11 -6.03 -15.01 -11.06
C ALA A 11 -6.17 -15.09 -9.53
N ALA A 12 -5.44 -16.02 -8.88
CA ALA A 12 -5.48 -16.19 -7.43
C ALA A 12 -4.85 -14.99 -6.69
N LEU A 13 -3.74 -14.46 -7.20
CA LEU A 13 -3.10 -13.25 -6.69
C LEU A 13 -4.03 -12.04 -6.83
N HIS A 14 -4.67 -11.91 -7.99
CA HIS A 14 -5.62 -10.84 -8.28
C HIS A 14 -6.82 -10.86 -7.34
N GLU A 15 -7.45 -12.03 -7.16
CA GLU A 15 -8.57 -12.21 -6.23
C GLU A 15 -8.15 -11.90 -4.78
N ALA A 16 -7.00 -12.40 -4.34
CA ALA A 16 -6.51 -12.16 -2.99
C ALA A 16 -6.15 -10.68 -2.74
N ALA A 17 -5.65 -9.98 -3.76
CA ALA A 17 -5.38 -8.54 -3.69
C ALA A 17 -6.67 -7.74 -3.52
N ARG A 18 -7.70 -8.05 -4.32
CA ARG A 18 -9.03 -7.44 -4.20
C ARG A 18 -9.65 -7.69 -2.83
N GLU A 19 -9.54 -8.90 -2.32
CA GLU A 19 -10.07 -9.24 -1.00
C GLU A 19 -9.33 -8.53 0.14
N ALA A 20 -8.00 -8.38 0.04
CA ALA A 20 -7.22 -7.60 1.00
C ALA A 20 -7.63 -6.11 1.02
N LEU A 21 -7.93 -5.54 -0.14
CA LEU A 21 -8.46 -4.17 -0.25
C LEU A 21 -9.85 -4.02 0.35
N ALA A 22 -10.74 -4.99 0.10
CA ALA A 22 -12.07 -5.01 0.69
C ALA A 22 -11.98 -5.09 2.22
N LEU A 23 -11.14 -5.98 2.76
CA LEU A 23 -10.93 -6.09 4.20
C LEU A 23 -10.37 -4.79 4.81
N LEU A 24 -9.43 -4.13 4.13
CA LEU A 24 -8.92 -2.83 4.56
C LEU A 24 -10.02 -1.75 4.57
N ALA A 25 -10.86 -1.72 3.54
CA ALA A 25 -11.97 -0.78 3.45
C ALA A 25 -13.01 -1.03 4.56
N ASP A 26 -13.40 -2.29 4.78
CA ASP A 26 -14.36 -2.70 5.82
C ASP A 26 -13.87 -2.28 7.21
N ILE A 27 -12.60 -2.54 7.53
CA ILE A 27 -12.01 -2.19 8.82
C ILE A 27 -11.87 -0.67 8.97
N THR A 28 -11.50 0.03 7.91
CA THR A 28 -11.46 1.50 7.93
C THR A 28 -12.86 2.08 8.14
N ALA A 29 -13.88 1.51 7.50
CA ALA A 29 -15.27 1.93 7.66
C ALA A 29 -15.83 1.61 9.05
N ALA A 30 -15.43 0.51 9.67
CA ALA A 30 -15.80 0.15 11.05
C ALA A 30 -15.29 1.15 12.09
N LEU A 31 -14.25 1.92 11.77
CA LEU A 31 -13.76 3.02 12.61
C LEU A 31 -14.59 4.31 12.46
N SER A 32 -15.48 4.39 11.46
CA SER A 32 -16.37 5.54 11.27
C SER A 32 -17.23 5.74 12.52
N GLY A 33 -17.23 6.96 13.05
CA GLY A 33 -17.94 7.29 14.29
C GLY A 33 -17.22 6.90 15.58
N THR A 34 -16.04 6.28 15.51
CA THR A 34 -15.20 6.07 16.69
C THR A 34 -14.64 7.42 17.16
N PRO A 35 -14.86 7.82 18.43
CA PRO A 35 -14.31 9.06 18.94
C PRO A 35 -12.78 8.99 18.98
N LEU A 36 -12.13 9.96 18.34
CA LEU A 36 -10.67 10.13 18.38
C LEU A 36 -10.36 11.32 19.29
N GLU A 37 -9.52 11.09 20.29
CA GLU A 37 -9.31 12.01 21.42
C GLU A 37 -8.47 13.23 21.03
N SER A 38 -7.51 13.05 20.13
CA SER A 38 -6.60 14.12 19.71
C SER A 38 -6.66 14.42 18.21
N GLU A 39 -6.26 15.64 17.85
CA GLU A 39 -6.09 16.07 16.46
C GLU A 39 -5.11 15.17 15.69
N GLY A 40 -4.01 14.75 16.33
CA GLY A 40 -3.06 13.82 15.72
C GLY A 40 -3.62 12.44 15.46
N GLN A 41 -4.50 11.92 16.31
CA GLN A 41 -5.23 10.67 16.03
C GLN A 41 -6.20 10.84 14.85
N ARG A 42 -6.91 11.98 14.76
CA ARG A 42 -7.78 12.30 13.60
C ARG A 42 -6.99 12.39 12.31
N LEU A 43 -5.83 13.05 12.33
CA LEU A 43 -4.96 13.16 11.17
C LEU A 43 -4.35 11.80 10.80
N SER A 44 -3.94 10.99 11.78
CA SER A 44 -3.51 9.60 11.57
C SER A 44 -4.59 8.78 10.87
N TYR A 45 -5.86 8.89 11.30
CA TYR A 45 -6.98 8.21 10.68
C TYR A 45 -7.22 8.70 9.24
N LEU A 46 -7.12 10.01 9.01
CA LEU A 46 -7.20 10.59 7.67
C LEU A 46 -6.10 10.04 6.76
N MET A 47 -4.85 9.98 7.23
CA MET A 47 -3.73 9.40 6.47
C MET A 47 -3.98 7.92 6.15
N ALA A 48 -4.48 7.14 7.10
CA ALA A 48 -4.83 5.73 6.87
C ALA A 48 -5.96 5.58 5.82
N THR A 49 -6.99 6.42 5.90
CA THR A 49 -8.10 6.44 4.94
C THR A 49 -7.61 6.85 3.55
N THR A 50 -6.76 7.86 3.45
CA THR A 50 -6.18 8.31 2.19
C THR A 50 -5.26 7.26 1.57
N ALA A 51 -4.47 6.56 2.38
CA ALA A 51 -3.67 5.42 1.93
C ALA A 51 -4.57 4.31 1.36
N MET A 52 -5.63 3.92 2.07
CA MET A 52 -6.59 2.92 1.61
C MET A 52 -7.25 3.32 0.29
N ARG A 53 -7.72 4.56 0.19
CA ARG A 53 -8.33 5.10 -1.06
C ARG A 53 -7.34 5.14 -2.21
N SER A 54 -6.07 5.44 -1.93
CA SER A 54 -5.01 5.40 -2.94
C SER A 54 -4.79 3.97 -3.44
N LEU A 55 -4.77 2.96 -2.57
CA LEU A 55 -4.67 1.57 -3.01
C LEU A 55 -5.87 1.12 -3.87
N TRP A 56 -7.09 1.55 -3.54
CA TRP A 56 -8.27 1.32 -4.38
C TRP A 56 -8.17 2.02 -5.74
N ALA A 57 -7.74 3.28 -5.79
CA ALA A 57 -7.55 3.98 -7.06
C ALA A 57 -6.45 3.32 -7.91
N ALA A 58 -5.37 2.85 -7.28
CA ALA A 58 -4.34 2.07 -7.98
C ALA A 58 -4.88 0.77 -8.55
N TRP A 59 -5.78 0.10 -7.83
CA TRP A 59 -6.47 -1.09 -8.31
C TRP A 59 -7.34 -0.81 -9.54
N GLU A 60 -8.16 0.24 -9.50
CA GLU A 60 -8.99 0.65 -10.64
C GLU A 60 -8.14 0.99 -11.87
N LEU A 61 -6.99 1.62 -11.68
CA LEU A 61 -6.02 1.88 -12.75
C LEU A 61 -5.43 0.59 -13.31
N LEU A 62 -5.13 -0.40 -12.46
CA LEU A 62 -4.65 -1.71 -12.91
C LEU A 62 -5.68 -2.43 -13.78
N GLU A 63 -6.95 -2.43 -13.35
CA GLU A 63 -8.06 -3.06 -14.07
C GLU A 63 -8.27 -2.45 -15.47
N GLN A 64 -7.90 -1.19 -15.64
CA GLN A 64 -7.96 -0.46 -16.91
C GLN A 64 -6.67 -0.58 -17.73
N GLY A 65 -5.66 -1.31 -17.26
CA GLY A 65 -4.37 -1.50 -17.94
C GLY A 65 -3.34 -0.40 -17.69
N TYR A 66 -3.61 0.56 -16.80
CA TYR A 66 -2.72 1.68 -16.48
C TYR A 66 -1.71 1.35 -15.37
N GLY A 67 -0.87 0.34 -15.60
CA GLY A 67 0.08 -0.18 -14.60
C GLY A 67 1.08 0.85 -14.06
N ALA A 68 1.61 1.74 -14.89
CA ALA A 68 2.57 2.77 -14.46
C ALA A 68 1.92 3.85 -13.59
N GLN A 69 0.70 4.26 -13.92
CA GLN A 69 -0.12 5.17 -13.13
C GLN A 69 -0.46 4.51 -11.79
N ALA A 70 -0.88 3.25 -11.82
CA ALA A 70 -1.15 2.47 -10.61
C ALA A 70 0.07 2.39 -9.69
N ALA A 71 1.28 2.12 -10.23
CA ALA A 71 2.51 2.10 -9.45
C ALA A 71 2.78 3.44 -8.74
N THR A 72 2.53 4.57 -9.41
CA THR A 72 2.65 5.91 -8.82
C THR A 72 1.67 6.11 -7.68
N VAL A 73 0.43 5.64 -7.84
CA VAL A 73 -0.60 5.76 -6.80
C VAL A 73 -0.33 4.83 -5.61
N VAL A 74 0.18 3.60 -5.84
CA VAL A 74 0.65 2.72 -4.74
C VAL A 74 1.79 3.40 -3.96
N ARG A 75 2.72 4.08 -4.65
CA ARG A 75 3.79 4.83 -3.97
C ARG A 75 3.20 5.89 -3.02
N SER A 76 2.22 6.67 -3.46
CA SER A 76 1.54 7.63 -2.59
C SER A 76 0.86 6.95 -1.39
N ALA A 77 0.26 5.77 -1.60
CA ALA A 77 -0.32 5.00 -0.50
C ALA A 77 0.71 4.61 0.56
N LEU A 78 1.93 4.25 0.15
CA LEU A 78 3.04 3.96 1.07
C LEU A 78 3.43 5.19 1.90
N GLU A 79 3.47 6.37 1.31
CA GLU A 79 3.78 7.63 2.02
C GLU A 79 2.73 7.92 3.09
N TYR A 80 1.45 7.84 2.72
CA TYR A 80 0.34 8.04 3.65
C TYR A 80 0.30 6.98 4.76
N TRP A 81 0.63 5.73 4.45
CA TRP A 81 0.74 4.68 5.46
C TRP A 81 1.84 5.00 6.49
N ALA A 82 3.03 5.40 6.04
CA ALA A 82 4.12 5.79 6.94
C ALA A 82 3.73 7.01 7.79
N ALA A 83 3.07 8.01 7.19
CA ALA A 83 2.55 9.19 7.89
C ALA A 83 1.52 8.82 8.95
N ALA A 84 0.58 7.91 8.66
CA ALA A 84 -0.42 7.45 9.61
C ALA A 84 0.23 6.87 10.87
N VAL A 85 1.17 5.93 10.71
CA VAL A 85 1.86 5.31 11.85
C VAL A 85 2.73 6.32 12.60
N TYR A 86 3.35 7.26 11.88
CA TYR A 86 4.14 8.33 12.49
C TYR A 86 3.30 9.23 13.39
N LEU A 87 2.20 9.76 12.87
CA LEU A 87 1.30 10.68 13.57
C LEU A 87 0.59 10.03 14.75
N TRP A 88 0.28 8.74 14.67
CA TRP A 88 -0.24 8.01 15.82
C TRP A 88 0.74 8.02 17.00
N LYS A 89 2.04 7.87 16.72
CA LYS A 89 3.09 7.83 17.75
C LYS A 89 3.51 9.23 18.24
N ARG A 90 3.21 10.27 17.48
CA ARG A 90 3.59 11.67 17.71
C ARG A 90 2.43 12.61 17.39
N PRO A 91 1.28 12.49 18.08
CA PRO A 91 0.09 13.24 17.76
C PRO A 91 0.26 14.75 17.88
N GLU A 92 1.17 15.21 18.74
CA GLU A 92 1.54 16.61 18.93
C GLU A 92 2.19 17.25 17.69
N GLU A 93 2.77 16.44 16.81
CA GLU A 93 3.38 16.94 15.58
C GLU A 93 2.34 17.23 14.49
N ALA A 94 1.08 16.77 14.63
CA ALA A 94 0.03 16.97 13.62
C ALA A 94 -0.18 18.43 13.20
N ARG A 95 0.05 19.38 14.11
CA ARG A 95 0.07 20.82 13.82
C ARG A 95 0.97 21.19 12.64
N LEU A 96 2.10 20.50 12.45
CA LEU A 96 3.05 20.78 11.36
C LEU A 96 2.43 20.53 9.98
N TRP A 97 1.47 19.60 9.88
CA TRP A 97 0.71 19.33 8.66
C TRP A 97 -0.40 20.36 8.46
N LEU A 98 -1.07 20.76 9.53
CA LEU A 98 -2.18 21.73 9.48
C LEU A 98 -1.69 23.16 9.25
N GLU A 99 -0.48 23.50 9.71
CA GLU A 99 0.22 24.75 9.39
C GLU A 99 0.53 24.88 7.89
N GLY A 100 0.45 23.79 7.11
CA GLY A 100 0.62 23.81 5.66
C GLY A 100 2.04 24.15 5.20
N ASN A 101 3.05 24.06 6.07
CA ASN A 101 4.43 24.35 5.73
C ASN A 101 5.21 23.06 5.40
N PRO A 102 5.38 22.70 4.12
CA PRO A 102 6.01 21.44 3.73
C PRO A 102 7.47 21.34 4.17
N ARG A 103 8.17 22.46 4.42
CA ARG A 103 9.57 22.46 4.88
C ARG A 103 9.72 22.02 6.34
N ARG A 104 8.63 22.02 7.10
CA ARG A 104 8.60 21.61 8.51
C ARG A 104 8.09 20.18 8.69
N LEU A 105 7.58 19.55 7.64
CA LEU A 105 7.13 18.18 7.71
C LEU A 105 8.33 17.24 7.97
N PRO A 106 8.16 16.22 8.82
CA PRO A 106 9.21 15.22 9.01
C PRO A 106 9.58 14.56 7.69
N PRO A 107 10.87 14.29 7.43
CA PRO A 107 11.28 13.56 6.23
C PRO A 107 10.62 12.18 6.15
N LEU A 108 10.32 11.71 4.94
CA LEU A 108 9.69 10.41 4.71
C LEU A 108 10.48 9.25 5.32
N GLU A 109 11.82 9.32 5.28
CA GLU A 109 12.70 8.34 5.95
C GLU A 109 12.52 8.31 7.48
N GLN A 110 12.20 9.44 8.09
CA GLN A 110 11.86 9.50 9.52
C GLN A 110 10.50 8.84 9.77
N MET A 111 9.51 9.10 8.92
CA MET A 111 8.18 8.48 9.02
C MET A 111 8.26 6.96 8.88
N ARG A 112 9.00 6.46 7.89
CA ARG A 112 9.24 5.03 7.65
C ARG A 112 9.83 4.32 8.87
N ARG A 113 10.74 4.97 9.60
CA ARG A 113 11.36 4.38 10.82
C ARG A 113 10.36 4.17 11.96
N SER A 114 9.18 4.79 11.90
CA SER A 114 8.09 4.51 12.83
C SER A 114 7.39 3.17 12.56
N LEU A 115 7.54 2.59 11.37
CA LEU A 115 7.00 1.26 11.06
C LEU A 115 7.79 0.18 11.82
N PRO A 116 7.17 -0.94 12.23
CA PRO A 116 7.89 -2.07 12.82
C PRO A 116 8.89 -2.68 11.82
N ARG A 117 9.97 -3.29 12.34
CA ARG A 117 11.19 -3.59 11.56
C ARG A 117 11.03 -4.50 10.31
N PRO A 118 10.11 -5.49 10.19
CA PRO A 118 9.96 -6.14 8.89
C PRO A 118 9.25 -5.21 7.87
N TYR A 119 8.26 -4.43 8.32
CA TYR A 119 7.51 -3.52 7.45
C TYR A 119 8.34 -2.33 7.00
N ALA A 120 9.17 -1.75 7.88
CA ALA A 120 10.03 -0.61 7.53
C ALA A 120 11.06 -0.96 6.43
N GLN A 121 11.53 -2.20 6.38
CA GLN A 121 12.44 -2.69 5.35
C GLN A 121 11.70 -2.99 4.05
N ARG A 122 10.56 -3.68 4.13
CA ARG A 122 9.71 -3.97 2.97
C ARG A 122 9.23 -2.69 2.30
N TRP A 123 8.71 -1.76 3.10
CA TRP A 123 8.28 -0.43 2.66
C TRP A 123 9.36 0.24 1.81
N ARG A 124 10.63 0.23 2.27
CA ARG A 124 11.74 0.85 1.53
C ARG A 124 11.94 0.19 0.18
N ARG A 125 12.03 -1.14 0.15
CA ARG A 125 12.21 -1.90 -1.10
C ARG A 125 11.07 -1.64 -2.09
N SER A 126 9.83 -1.63 -1.61
CA SER A 126 8.65 -1.33 -2.43
C SER A 126 8.68 0.11 -2.93
N TYR A 127 8.98 1.07 -2.05
CA TYR A 127 9.04 2.49 -2.40
C TYR A 127 10.11 2.81 -3.43
N ASP A 128 11.32 2.27 -3.26
CA ASP A 128 12.44 2.45 -4.19
C ASP A 128 12.08 1.89 -5.58
N ARG A 129 11.58 0.64 -5.63
CA ARG A 129 11.16 -0.01 -6.89
C ARG A 129 10.01 0.73 -7.58
N LEU A 130 8.99 1.16 -6.84
CA LEU A 130 7.87 1.92 -7.41
C LEU A 130 8.32 3.32 -7.85
N SER A 131 9.32 3.90 -7.19
CA SER A 131 9.90 5.19 -7.57
C SER A 131 10.65 5.15 -8.89
N GLU A 132 11.30 4.04 -9.23
CA GLU A 132 11.91 3.83 -10.54
C GLU A 132 10.85 3.91 -11.66
N VAL A 133 9.69 3.28 -11.47
CA VAL A 133 8.58 3.31 -12.45
C VAL A 133 7.89 4.68 -12.49
N ALA A 134 7.75 5.33 -11.34
CA ALA A 134 7.02 6.58 -11.17
C ALA A 134 7.84 7.84 -11.52
N HIS A 135 9.13 7.72 -11.91
CA HIS A 135 9.96 8.87 -12.21
C HIS A 135 9.63 9.45 -13.60
N PRO A 136 9.31 10.76 -13.73
CA PRO A 136 8.89 11.35 -15.01
C PRO A 136 9.92 11.23 -16.15
N ARG A 137 11.22 11.23 -15.79
CA ARG A 137 12.32 10.99 -16.76
C ARG A 137 12.40 9.53 -17.23
N LEU A 138 11.97 8.58 -16.40
CA LEU A 138 11.85 7.18 -16.83
C LEU A 138 10.63 6.99 -17.72
N ARG A 139 9.55 7.76 -17.57
CA ARG A 139 8.41 7.71 -18.49
C ARG A 139 8.81 8.04 -19.93
N GLY A 140 9.57 9.13 -20.12
CA GLY A 140 10.11 9.48 -21.45
C GLY A 140 11.19 8.50 -21.94
N LEU A 141 11.96 7.88 -21.05
CA LEU A 141 12.92 6.83 -21.40
C LEU A 141 12.22 5.50 -21.75
N LEU A 142 11.12 5.18 -21.08
CA LEU A 142 10.33 3.97 -21.31
C LEU A 142 9.49 4.07 -22.57
N GLU A 143 8.92 5.24 -22.85
CA GLU A 143 8.34 5.55 -24.16
C GLU A 143 9.40 5.48 -25.28
N ALA A 144 10.65 5.90 -25.00
CA ALA A 144 11.77 5.72 -25.92
C ALA A 144 12.28 4.26 -26.02
N LEU A 145 12.12 3.45 -24.97
CA LEU A 145 12.48 2.03 -24.91
C LEU A 145 11.36 1.10 -25.36
N ASP A 146 10.12 1.58 -25.50
CA ASP A 146 9.02 0.86 -26.16
C ASP A 146 9.31 0.73 -27.68
N VAL A 147 10.12 1.63 -28.23
CA VAL A 147 10.79 1.48 -29.53
C VAL A 147 11.85 0.36 -29.52
N VAL A 148 12.28 -0.11 -28.34
CA VAL A 148 13.39 -1.06 -28.12
C VAL A 148 12.96 -2.33 -27.34
N GLN A 149 11.68 -2.51 -27.01
CA GLN A 149 11.16 -3.63 -26.19
C GLN A 149 11.90 -3.87 -24.85
N HIS A 150 12.33 -2.81 -24.15
CA HIS A 150 12.97 -2.97 -22.83
C HIS A 150 12.03 -2.56 -21.69
N ASP A 151 11.52 -3.55 -20.96
CA ASP A 151 10.69 -3.38 -19.78
C ASP A 151 11.55 -3.47 -18.49
N PRO A 152 11.66 -2.38 -17.70
CA PRO A 152 12.48 -2.29 -16.50
C PRO A 152 11.91 -3.10 -15.32
N LEU A 153 10.70 -3.66 -15.47
CA LEU A 153 10.09 -4.57 -14.49
C LEU A 153 10.37 -6.05 -14.80
N ARG A 154 11.21 -6.37 -15.78
CA ARG A 154 11.62 -7.76 -16.09
C ARG A 154 12.60 -8.33 -15.06
N GLU A 155 12.03 -8.93 -14.03
CA GLU A 155 12.38 -10.29 -13.61
C GLU A 155 11.08 -11.11 -13.62
N ASP A 156 10.84 -11.84 -14.72
CA ASP A 156 9.85 -12.90 -14.93
C ASP A 156 8.35 -12.66 -14.55
N ALA A 157 7.93 -11.45 -14.19
CA ALA A 157 6.53 -11.11 -13.87
C ALA A 157 6.06 -9.84 -14.61
N ALA A 158 4.89 -9.88 -15.24
CA ALA A 158 4.32 -8.72 -15.94
C ALA A 158 4.14 -7.51 -14.98
N PRO A 159 4.34 -6.25 -15.43
CA PRO A 159 4.20 -5.04 -14.62
C PRO A 159 2.97 -5.00 -13.70
N GLY A 160 1.82 -5.45 -14.21
CA GLY A 160 0.58 -5.53 -13.46
C GLY A 160 0.61 -6.49 -12.27
N GLN A 161 1.36 -7.60 -12.34
CA GLN A 161 1.51 -8.54 -11.23
C GLN A 161 2.31 -7.91 -10.08
N THR A 162 3.36 -7.15 -10.39
CA THR A 162 4.17 -6.46 -9.37
C THR A 162 3.32 -5.46 -8.61
N VAL A 163 2.57 -4.61 -9.30
CA VAL A 163 1.68 -3.64 -8.63
C VAL A 163 0.57 -4.35 -7.86
N THR A 164 -0.04 -5.41 -8.41
CA THR A 164 -1.03 -6.25 -7.72
C THR A 164 -0.49 -6.81 -6.40
N ARG A 165 0.74 -7.34 -6.40
CA ARG A 165 1.40 -7.83 -5.17
C ARG A 165 1.60 -6.71 -4.16
N GLU A 166 2.04 -5.54 -4.61
CA GLU A 166 2.28 -4.41 -3.70
C GLU A 166 0.98 -3.82 -3.14
N VAL A 167 -0.11 -3.80 -3.92
CA VAL A 167 -1.45 -3.47 -3.43
C VAL A 167 -1.84 -4.41 -2.29
N ALA A 168 -1.78 -5.72 -2.52
CA ALA A 168 -2.15 -6.72 -1.52
C ALA A 168 -1.29 -6.63 -0.25
N ARG A 169 0.04 -6.57 -0.43
CA ARG A 169 1.00 -6.52 0.68
C ARG A 169 0.85 -5.24 1.51
N SER A 170 0.65 -4.10 0.86
CA SER A 170 0.47 -2.82 1.54
C SER A 170 -0.84 -2.80 2.32
N ALA A 171 -1.93 -3.33 1.74
CA ALA A 171 -3.21 -3.42 2.42
C ALA A 171 -3.11 -4.26 3.70
N LEU A 172 -2.52 -5.46 3.63
CA LEU A 172 -2.31 -6.30 4.81
C LEU A 172 -1.38 -5.67 5.84
N ALA A 173 -0.31 -5.01 5.39
CA ALA A 173 0.63 -4.36 6.29
C ALA A 173 0.00 -3.18 7.03
N MET A 174 -0.84 -2.39 6.37
CA MET A 174 -1.58 -1.30 7.00
C MET A 174 -2.48 -1.80 8.12
N LEU A 175 -3.21 -2.88 7.86
CA LEU A 175 -4.09 -3.52 8.84
C LEU A 175 -3.35 -3.91 10.13
N GLU A 176 -2.10 -4.35 10.03
CA GLU A 176 -1.29 -4.76 11.19
C GLU A 176 -0.57 -3.63 11.90
N THR A 177 -0.25 -2.55 11.18
CA THR A 177 0.73 -1.57 11.67
C THR A 177 0.13 -0.20 11.95
N VAL A 178 -1.01 0.13 11.35
CA VAL A 178 -1.78 1.31 11.72
C VAL A 178 -2.53 0.99 13.01
N PRO A 179 -2.22 1.62 14.15
CA PRO A 179 -2.69 1.13 15.44
C PRO A 179 -4.21 1.12 15.60
N LEU A 180 -4.93 2.07 14.98
CA LEU A 180 -6.39 2.07 14.94
C LEU A 180 -6.97 0.85 14.21
N LEU A 181 -6.38 0.46 13.08
CA LEU A 181 -6.83 -0.70 12.31
C LEU A 181 -6.50 -2.00 13.04
N ALA A 182 -5.30 -2.08 13.63
CA ALA A 182 -4.86 -3.23 14.42
C ALA A 182 -5.78 -3.45 15.64
N ALA A 183 -6.19 -2.38 16.32
CA ALA A 183 -7.10 -2.47 17.46
C ALA A 183 -8.49 -3.04 17.08
N VAL A 184 -8.98 -2.79 15.87
CA VAL A 184 -10.23 -3.41 15.36
C VAL A 184 -10.03 -4.90 15.15
N LEU A 185 -8.90 -5.30 14.54
CA LEU A 185 -8.57 -6.71 14.33
C LEU A 185 -8.42 -7.50 15.64
N GLU A 186 -7.85 -6.88 16.67
CA GLU A 186 -7.72 -7.51 17.99
C GLU A 186 -9.09 -7.80 18.64
N ARG A 187 -10.10 -6.98 18.34
CA ARG A 187 -11.46 -7.11 18.87
C ARG A 187 -12.37 -8.01 18.03
N ALA A 188 -11.93 -8.42 16.84
CA ALA A 188 -12.71 -9.19 15.88
C ALA A 188 -11.95 -10.44 15.42
N PRO A 189 -12.02 -11.56 16.17
CA PRO A 189 -11.25 -12.77 15.88
C PRO A 189 -11.50 -13.32 14.47
N ASP A 190 -12.74 -13.26 13.97
CA ASP A 190 -13.10 -13.70 12.61
C ASP A 190 -12.34 -12.90 11.53
N LEU A 191 -12.16 -11.59 11.72
CA LEU A 191 -11.40 -10.75 10.79
C LEU A 191 -9.91 -11.08 10.83
N ARG A 192 -9.39 -11.44 12.01
CA ARG A 192 -8.01 -11.89 12.17
C ARG A 192 -7.77 -13.23 11.49
N GLU A 193 -8.70 -14.17 11.58
CA GLU A 193 -8.64 -15.44 10.84
C GLU A 193 -8.67 -15.23 9.33
N ARG A 194 -9.55 -14.34 8.86
CA ARG A 194 -9.63 -13.95 7.45
C ARG A 194 -8.31 -13.33 6.96
N LEU A 195 -7.70 -12.45 7.75
CA LEU A 195 -6.40 -11.85 7.46
C LEU A 195 -5.28 -12.90 7.33
N GLU A 196 -5.23 -13.88 8.24
CA GLU A 196 -4.25 -14.98 8.18
C GLU A 196 -4.50 -15.94 7.01
N SER A 197 -5.77 -16.19 6.67
CA SER A 197 -6.12 -16.93 5.46
C SER A 197 -5.61 -16.21 4.20
N LEU A 198 -5.83 -14.89 4.11
CA LEU A 198 -5.37 -14.06 3.01
C LEU A 198 -3.85 -14.03 2.87
N ARG A 199 -3.12 -13.92 3.99
CA ARG A 199 -1.65 -14.03 3.99
C ARG A 199 -1.17 -15.33 3.38
N ARG A 200 -1.74 -16.46 3.82
CA ARG A 200 -1.36 -17.78 3.32
C ARG A 200 -1.67 -17.93 1.83
N ARG A 201 -2.80 -17.40 1.36
CA ARG A 201 -3.16 -17.39 -0.07
C ARG A 201 -2.18 -16.55 -0.89
N LEU A 202 -1.83 -15.35 -0.42
CA LEU A 202 -0.88 -14.47 -1.10
C LEU A 202 0.53 -15.03 -1.13
N GLN A 203 0.97 -15.71 -0.06
CA GLN A 203 2.26 -16.40 -0.05
C GLN A 203 2.28 -17.51 -1.11
N ARG A 204 1.23 -18.36 -1.15
CA ARG A 204 1.11 -19.43 -2.15
C ARG A 204 0.94 -18.96 -3.58
N ALA A 205 0.41 -17.75 -3.80
CA ALA A 205 0.28 -17.16 -5.13
C ALA A 205 1.55 -16.40 -5.56
N ALA A 206 2.50 -16.18 -4.64
CA ALA A 206 3.79 -15.56 -4.91
C ALA A 206 4.92 -16.58 -5.12
N ASP A 207 4.73 -17.83 -4.67
CA ASP A 207 5.61 -19.00 -4.87
C ASP A 207 5.25 -19.75 -6.17
#